data_AF-A0A5E7PGU0-F1
#
_entry.id   AF-A0A5E7PGU0-F1
#
_cell.length_a   1.000
_cell.length_b   1.000
_cell.length_c   1.000
_cell.angle_alpha   90.00
_cell.angle_beta   90.00
_cell.angle_gamma   90.00
#
_symmetry.space_group_name_H-M   'P 1'
#
loop_
_entity.id
_entity.type
_entity.pdbx_description
1 polymer ?
#
loop_
_entity_poly.entity_id
_entity_poly.type
_entity_poly.pdbx_seq_one_letter_code
_entity_poly.pdbx_strand_id
1 'polypeptide(L)'
;MPQYKYLLDDDWLLNPYSGGRAWFTLLPPKAPEPVYIEKDEWPAPKPREDRVFAKSCTPDNWCRTDAGTAEEPASNFGKIMVAGAMLMPSASTAVATAIGADLALGRLAGGGILQQRLNWAIRGAGGPASVFVLGMLPSKMADGTLHTDEELRRMSRATTRVRFQFRRDAEGVLRVYGIHSGASGDDAVRTVNVKWNADKTAMEAKLNGITILWTPQRGPLGSMPPLVYPDHGEALDPILVHPIPDNTDSQIEGLPGEDVTAEDCILVFPADTGLKSLYVVYSRPARQTPGIVTGVGEDVGGIWLDHAQAQGGAPIPTSIADKLRGSEYSSFDSFRRAFWAVASKDSAVAQQVSEDNLRRMRNGNAPRARLGDAAGKRISHEIHHVEPISEGGDIYNVDNLRVYTPKNHVDVHRK
;
A
#
# COMPACT_ATOMS: atom_id res chain seq x y z
N MET A 1 -37.79 -11.90 -62.75
CA MET A 1 -36.38 -11.48 -62.97
C MET A 1 -35.71 -11.36 -61.60
N PRO A 2 -34.40 -11.62 -61.44
CA PRO A 2 -33.32 -11.64 -62.46
C PRO A 2 -32.71 -13.04 -62.70
N GLN A 3 -32.11 -13.43 -63.87
CA GLN A 3 -31.03 -12.88 -64.73
C GLN A 3 -29.63 -12.96 -64.06
N TYR A 4 -28.49 -13.39 -64.63
CA TYR A 4 -27.93 -13.70 -65.97
C TYR A 4 -26.73 -14.69 -65.75
N LYS A 5 -26.43 -15.71 -66.59
CA LYS A 5 -25.69 -15.77 -67.90
C LYS A 5 -24.16 -15.63 -67.72
N TYR A 6 -23.33 -16.54 -68.27
CA TYR A 6 -22.63 -16.49 -69.58
C TYR A 6 -21.50 -17.59 -69.53
N LEU A 7 -20.90 -18.17 -70.58
CA LEU A 7 -20.92 -18.12 -72.06
C LEU A 7 -19.98 -19.24 -72.58
N LEU A 8 -20.18 -19.70 -73.83
CA LEU A 8 -19.36 -20.60 -74.68
C LEU A 8 -19.68 -22.10 -74.47
N ASP A 9 -20.59 -22.75 -75.20
CA ASP A 9 -20.83 -22.88 -76.66
C ASP A 9 -19.60 -23.40 -77.44
N ASP A 10 -19.59 -24.68 -77.79
CA ASP A 10 -19.76 -25.16 -79.19
C ASP A 10 -19.42 -26.66 -79.35
N ASP A 11 -20.45 -27.51 -79.26
CA ASP A 11 -21.05 -28.23 -80.39
C ASP A 11 -20.23 -29.02 -81.46
N TRP A 12 -20.66 -30.30 -81.61
CA TRP A 12 -20.82 -31.11 -82.84
C TRP A 12 -19.65 -31.86 -83.52
N LEU A 13 -19.73 -33.21 -83.45
CA LEU A 13 -19.85 -34.20 -84.57
C LEU A 13 -19.00 -35.48 -84.40
N LEU A 14 -19.64 -36.62 -84.09
CA LEU A 14 -19.74 -37.82 -84.96
C LEU A 14 -20.28 -39.04 -84.17
N ASN A 15 -21.29 -39.67 -84.75
CA ASN A 15 -21.99 -40.88 -84.30
C ASN A 15 -21.31 -42.14 -84.92
N PRO A 16 -21.88 -43.36 -84.81
CA PRO A 16 -21.46 -44.51 -83.99
C PRO A 16 -20.79 -45.63 -84.84
N TYR A 17 -20.73 -46.87 -84.31
CA TYR A 17 -20.16 -48.13 -84.87
C TYR A 17 -18.67 -48.34 -84.57
N SER A 18 -18.15 -49.50 -84.15
CA SER A 18 -18.68 -50.83 -83.85
C SER A 18 -17.52 -51.67 -83.28
N GLY A 19 -17.78 -52.54 -82.30
CA GLY A 19 -17.01 -53.79 -82.16
C GLY A 19 -15.83 -53.80 -81.19
N GLY A 20 -15.92 -54.71 -80.21
CA GLY A 20 -14.73 -55.41 -79.70
C GLY A 20 -14.26 -55.03 -78.29
N ARG A 21 -14.64 -55.87 -77.32
CA ARG A 21 -13.85 -56.36 -76.16
C ARG A 21 -12.75 -55.44 -75.60
N ALA A 22 -12.96 -54.96 -74.38
CA ALA A 22 -12.17 -55.31 -73.19
C ALA A 22 -12.54 -54.37 -72.03
N TRP A 23 -13.09 -54.91 -70.94
CA TRP A 23 -13.25 -54.16 -69.70
C TRP A 23 -11.90 -54.10 -68.99
N PHE A 24 -11.07 -53.11 -69.33
CA PHE A 24 -9.98 -52.71 -68.45
C PHE A 24 -10.56 -51.70 -67.45
N THR A 25 -10.72 -52.12 -66.19
CA THR A 25 -10.94 -51.20 -65.08
C THR A 25 -9.70 -50.33 -64.92
N LEU A 26 -9.72 -49.13 -65.52
CA LEU A 26 -8.78 -48.06 -65.19
C LEU A 26 -9.07 -47.65 -63.75
N LEU A 27 -8.27 -48.18 -62.81
CA LEU A 27 -8.17 -47.60 -61.47
C LEU A 27 -7.75 -46.13 -61.65
N PRO A 28 -8.48 -45.15 -61.08
CA PRO A 28 -8.02 -43.77 -61.10
C PRO A 28 -6.61 -43.71 -60.50
N PRO A 29 -5.69 -42.89 -61.04
CA PRO A 29 -4.35 -42.77 -60.48
C PRO A 29 -4.47 -42.45 -58.99
N LYS A 30 -3.72 -43.19 -58.16
CA LYS A 30 -3.68 -42.98 -56.71
C LYS A 30 -3.41 -41.49 -56.50
N ALA A 31 -4.32 -40.80 -55.82
CA ALA A 31 -4.14 -39.38 -55.52
C ALA A 31 -2.75 -39.19 -54.88
N PRO A 32 -1.96 -38.21 -55.32
CA PRO A 32 -0.64 -37.98 -54.75
C PRO A 32 -0.80 -37.82 -53.23
N GLU A 33 0.01 -38.56 -52.47
CA GLU A 33 -0.01 -38.45 -51.02
C GLU A 33 0.28 -36.99 -50.65
N PRO A 34 -0.52 -36.37 -49.76
CA PRO A 34 -0.32 -34.98 -49.41
C PRO A 34 1.10 -34.83 -48.87
N VAL A 35 1.90 -34.02 -49.55
CA VAL A 35 3.24 -33.65 -49.07
C VAL A 35 3.01 -32.81 -47.82
N TYR A 36 3.25 -33.42 -46.67
CA TYR A 36 3.27 -32.70 -45.40
C TYR A 36 4.53 -31.83 -45.41
N ILE A 37 4.35 -30.55 -45.74
CA ILE A 37 5.36 -29.54 -45.48
C ILE A 37 5.35 -29.37 -43.96
N GLU A 38 6.41 -29.82 -43.27
CA GLU A 38 6.62 -29.44 -41.87
C GLU A 38 6.53 -27.93 -41.79
N LYS A 39 5.52 -27.44 -41.07
CA LYS A 39 5.44 -26.01 -40.78
C LYS A 39 6.66 -25.70 -39.93
N ASP A 40 7.54 -24.89 -40.47
CA ASP A 40 8.71 -24.33 -39.80
C ASP A 40 8.21 -23.39 -38.68
N GLU A 41 7.67 -23.97 -37.61
CA GLU A 41 7.19 -23.25 -36.44
C GLU A 41 8.40 -22.96 -35.57
N TRP A 42 8.80 -21.68 -35.54
CA TRP A 42 9.84 -21.21 -34.64
C TRP A 42 9.57 -21.70 -33.21
N PRO A 43 10.58 -22.22 -32.51
CA PRO A 43 10.39 -22.67 -31.13
C PRO A 43 9.84 -21.51 -30.31
N ALA A 44 8.83 -21.81 -29.49
CA ALA A 44 8.25 -20.82 -28.60
C ALA A 44 9.38 -20.16 -27.78
N PRO A 45 9.45 -18.81 -27.72
CA PRO A 45 10.51 -18.14 -26.99
C PRO A 45 10.60 -18.67 -25.56
N LYS A 46 11.82 -18.94 -25.08
CA LYS A 46 12.03 -19.37 -23.69
C LYS A 46 11.37 -18.34 -22.75
N PRO A 47 10.56 -18.79 -21.77
CA PRO A 47 9.97 -17.87 -20.79
C PRO A 47 11.06 -17.08 -20.07
N ARG A 48 10.84 -15.78 -19.93
CA ARG A 48 11.73 -14.90 -19.16
C ARG A 48 11.56 -15.18 -17.67
N GLU A 49 12.68 -15.32 -16.97
CA GLU A 49 12.71 -15.54 -15.52
C GLU A 49 12.92 -14.23 -14.74
N ASP A 50 13.31 -13.15 -15.43
CA ASP A 50 13.65 -11.84 -14.86
C ASP A 50 12.48 -10.85 -14.84
N ARG A 51 11.23 -11.32 -15.04
CA ARG A 51 10.06 -10.43 -15.09
C ARG A 51 9.84 -9.71 -13.77
N VAL A 52 9.32 -8.50 -13.86
CA VAL A 52 9.01 -7.63 -12.71
C VAL A 52 7.58 -7.10 -12.80
N PHE A 53 7.03 -6.62 -11.68
CA PHE A 53 5.73 -5.98 -11.63
C PHE A 53 5.76 -4.60 -12.29
N ALA A 54 6.78 -3.80 -11.99
CA ALA A 54 6.96 -2.45 -12.51
C ALA A 54 8.46 -2.11 -12.68
N LYS A 55 8.74 -1.28 -13.68
CA LYS A 55 10.06 -0.71 -14.00
C LYS A 55 9.88 0.59 -14.79
N SER A 56 10.95 1.37 -14.90
CA SER A 56 10.93 2.60 -15.70
C SER A 56 10.64 2.28 -17.16
N CYS A 57 9.72 3.05 -17.76
CA CYS A 57 9.33 2.92 -19.16
C CYS A 57 10.19 3.77 -20.11
N THR A 58 11.28 4.34 -19.62
CA THR A 58 12.23 5.09 -20.43
C THR A 58 12.86 4.20 -21.52
N PRO A 59 13.21 4.77 -22.70
CA PRO A 59 13.75 3.99 -23.81
C PRO A 59 14.97 3.14 -23.46
N ASP A 60 15.86 3.65 -22.61
CA ASP A 60 17.09 2.96 -22.18
C ASP A 60 16.82 1.67 -21.40
N ASN A 61 15.62 1.55 -20.82
CA ASN A 61 15.19 0.38 -20.07
C ASN A 61 14.41 -0.64 -20.92
N TRP A 62 14.24 -0.42 -22.23
CA TRP A 62 13.53 -1.39 -23.10
C TRP A 62 14.18 -2.79 -23.04
N CYS A 63 13.38 -3.84 -22.84
CA CYS A 63 13.83 -5.23 -22.69
C CYS A 63 14.77 -5.53 -21.51
N ARG A 64 15.07 -4.54 -20.64
CA ARG A 64 15.90 -4.66 -19.44
C ARG A 64 15.07 -4.66 -18.17
N THR A 65 15.59 -5.22 -17.09
CA THR A 65 14.89 -5.27 -15.80
C THR A 65 15.79 -4.81 -14.67
N ASP A 66 16.83 -4.05 -15.00
CA ASP A 66 17.76 -3.49 -14.02
C ASP A 66 17.08 -2.38 -13.18
N ALA A 67 17.54 -2.21 -11.95
CA ALA A 67 17.12 -1.07 -11.14
C ALA A 67 17.74 0.22 -11.71
N GLY A 68 17.01 1.33 -11.63
CA GLY A 68 17.55 2.62 -12.05
C GLY A 68 18.62 3.11 -11.08
N THR A 69 19.61 3.80 -11.64
CA THR A 69 20.79 4.30 -10.91
C THR A 69 20.80 5.83 -10.77
N ALA A 70 19.76 6.50 -11.26
CA ALA A 70 19.62 7.95 -11.27
C ALA A 70 18.22 8.35 -10.82
N GLU A 71 18.08 9.58 -10.34
CA GLU A 71 16.78 10.12 -9.97
C GLU A 71 15.88 10.29 -11.21
N GLU A 72 14.64 9.82 -11.13
CA GLU A 72 13.66 9.95 -12.22
C GLU A 72 12.23 10.11 -11.70
N PRO A 73 11.30 10.71 -12.49
CA PRO A 73 9.93 10.90 -12.04
C PRO A 73 9.18 9.57 -11.94
N ALA A 74 8.35 9.44 -10.91
CA ALA A 74 7.56 8.24 -10.65
C ALA A 74 6.53 7.92 -11.76
N SER A 75 6.16 8.91 -12.58
CA SER A 75 5.34 8.73 -13.78
C SER A 75 5.98 7.82 -14.83
N ASN A 76 7.31 7.62 -14.81
CA ASN A 76 7.98 6.65 -15.67
C ASN A 76 7.62 5.19 -15.31
N PHE A 77 7.17 4.93 -14.08
CA PHE A 77 6.82 3.58 -13.64
C PHE A 77 5.34 3.26 -13.82
N GLY A 78 4.48 4.28 -13.78
CA GLY A 78 3.04 4.07 -13.85
C GLY A 78 2.22 5.31 -13.53
N LYS A 79 0.91 5.16 -13.63
CA LYS A 79 -0.03 6.17 -13.11
C LYS A 79 -0.09 6.02 -11.60
N ILE A 80 -0.02 7.11 -10.87
CA ILE A 80 -0.01 7.14 -9.41
C ILE A 80 -1.19 7.98 -8.93
N MET A 81 -1.83 7.53 -7.85
CA MET A 81 -2.79 8.33 -7.10
C MET A 81 -2.51 8.23 -5.61
N VAL A 82 -2.56 9.36 -4.92
CA VAL A 82 -2.47 9.44 -3.46
C VAL A 82 -3.82 9.90 -2.92
N ALA A 83 -4.31 9.20 -1.90
CA ALA A 83 -5.57 9.53 -1.25
C ALA A 83 -5.45 9.50 0.26
N GLY A 84 -6.05 10.49 0.91
CA GLY A 84 -6.32 10.50 2.34
C GLY A 84 -7.76 10.02 2.59
N ALA A 85 -7.92 9.06 3.50
CA ALA A 85 -9.23 8.56 3.86
C ALA A 85 -9.89 9.53 4.87
N MET A 86 -11.05 10.10 4.52
CA MET A 86 -11.83 10.97 5.40
C MET A 86 -12.84 10.18 6.23
N LEU A 87 -13.15 10.69 7.43
CA LEU A 87 -14.26 10.19 8.24
C LEU A 87 -15.58 10.36 7.49
N MET A 88 -16.36 9.29 7.43
CA MET A 88 -17.76 9.36 7.07
C MET A 88 -18.50 10.32 8.02
N PRO A 89 -19.24 11.33 7.52
CA PRO A 89 -20.25 11.96 8.35
C PRO A 89 -21.26 10.87 8.76
N SER A 90 -21.59 10.84 10.05
CA SER A 90 -22.49 9.85 10.66
C SER A 90 -23.92 10.01 10.14
N ALA A 91 -24.22 9.52 8.94
CA ALA A 91 -25.56 9.39 8.40
C ALA A 91 -25.59 8.53 7.12
N SER A 92 -25.41 7.21 7.23
CA SER A 92 -26.17 6.29 6.36
C SER A 92 -26.14 4.88 6.94
N THR A 93 -27.12 4.59 7.80
CA THR A 93 -27.49 3.24 8.23
C THR A 93 -27.70 2.30 7.03
N ALA A 94 -28.13 2.84 5.88
CA ALA A 94 -28.27 2.11 4.62
C ALA A 94 -26.93 1.58 4.06
N VAL A 95 -25.84 2.33 4.20
CA VAL A 95 -24.49 1.92 3.72
C VAL A 95 -23.86 0.90 4.68
N ALA A 96 -24.07 1.07 5.99
CA ALA A 96 -23.65 0.11 7.02
C ALA A 96 -24.21 -1.29 6.77
N THR A 97 -25.53 -1.33 6.55
CA THR A 97 -26.27 -2.57 6.27
C THR A 97 -25.89 -3.17 4.93
N ALA A 98 -25.65 -2.36 3.91
CA ALA A 98 -25.34 -2.84 2.56
C ALA A 98 -23.92 -3.41 2.38
N ILE A 99 -23.00 -3.09 3.29
CA ILE A 99 -21.61 -3.61 3.32
C ILE A 99 -21.44 -4.73 4.37
N GLY A 100 -22.49 -5.02 5.16
CA GLY A 100 -22.51 -6.13 6.12
C GLY A 100 -21.63 -5.92 7.34
N ALA A 101 -21.62 -4.72 7.94
CA ALA A 101 -20.87 -4.45 9.17
C ALA A 101 -21.67 -3.60 10.18
N ASP A 102 -21.59 -4.04 11.45
CA ASP A 102 -21.85 -3.26 12.65
C ASP A 102 -21.13 -1.90 12.61
N LEU A 103 -21.62 -0.90 13.34
CA LEU A 103 -21.35 0.57 13.28
C LEU A 103 -19.88 1.08 13.35
N ALA A 104 -18.86 0.31 13.00
CA ALA A 104 -17.46 0.72 12.90
C ALA A 104 -17.05 1.15 11.47
N LEU A 105 -17.93 1.88 10.77
CA LEU A 105 -17.69 2.41 9.41
C LEU A 105 -16.54 3.43 9.44
N GLY A 106 -15.43 3.23 8.75
CA GLY A 106 -15.36 2.90 7.32
C GLY A 106 -15.07 4.20 6.59
N ARG A 107 -13.80 4.49 6.32
CA ARG A 107 -13.40 5.77 5.70
C ARG A 107 -13.57 5.68 4.20
N LEU A 108 -14.16 6.73 3.63
CA LEU A 108 -14.39 6.82 2.19
C LEU A 108 -13.17 7.40 1.51
N ALA A 109 -12.95 6.97 0.28
CA ALA A 109 -12.13 7.70 -0.67
C ALA A 109 -12.70 7.42 -2.06
N GLY A 110 -13.05 8.46 -2.83
CA GLY A 110 -14.00 8.34 -3.96
C GLY A 110 -13.61 7.42 -5.13
N GLY A 111 -13.37 7.96 -6.32
CA GLY A 111 -13.22 7.15 -7.54
C GLY A 111 -12.08 6.12 -7.45
N GLY A 112 -12.37 4.86 -7.79
CA GLY A 112 -11.55 3.66 -7.68
C GLY A 112 -10.08 3.91 -7.97
N ILE A 113 -9.23 3.77 -6.95
CA ILE A 113 -7.85 4.26 -6.84
C ILE A 113 -7.13 4.61 -8.15
N LEU A 114 -7.14 3.72 -9.14
CA LEU A 114 -6.82 4.06 -10.54
C LEU A 114 -7.70 3.30 -11.56
N GLN A 115 -8.74 2.60 -11.08
CA GLN A 115 -9.64 1.75 -11.85
C GLN A 115 -11.00 2.42 -11.99
N GLN A 116 -11.17 3.10 -13.13
CA GLN A 116 -12.38 3.85 -13.47
C GLN A 116 -13.63 2.97 -13.31
N ARG A 117 -14.75 3.58 -12.87
CA ARG A 117 -16.09 2.96 -12.69
C ARG A 117 -16.31 2.14 -11.41
N LEU A 118 -15.33 2.09 -10.51
CA LEU A 118 -15.49 1.57 -9.15
C LEU A 118 -15.46 2.73 -8.14
N ASN A 119 -16.09 2.52 -6.99
CA ASN A 119 -15.79 3.26 -5.77
C ASN A 119 -14.88 2.40 -4.90
N TRP A 120 -14.16 3.03 -3.99
CA TRP A 120 -13.42 2.31 -2.97
C TRP A 120 -13.65 2.84 -1.56
N ALA A 121 -13.35 2.01 -0.56
CA ALA A 121 -13.47 2.36 0.85
C ALA A 121 -12.43 1.58 1.68
N ILE A 122 -12.13 2.07 2.87
CA ILE A 122 -11.25 1.38 3.83
C ILE A 122 -12.03 1.06 5.11
N ARG A 123 -11.98 -0.22 5.54
CA ARG A 123 -12.54 -0.74 6.79
C ARG A 123 -11.40 -1.12 7.75
N GLY A 124 -11.36 -0.62 8.99
CA GLY A 124 -10.30 -0.90 9.96
C GLY A 124 -10.57 -0.28 11.34
N ALA A 125 -10.08 -0.90 12.42
CA ALA A 125 -10.41 -0.56 13.82
C ALA A 125 -9.60 0.65 14.35
N GLY A 126 -10.29 1.67 14.88
CA GLY A 126 -9.68 2.64 15.80
C GLY A 126 -9.81 4.15 15.51
N GLY A 127 -11.01 4.72 15.31
CA GLY A 127 -11.21 6.17 15.51
C GLY A 127 -10.60 7.13 14.45
N PRO A 128 -10.49 8.45 14.74
CA PRO A 128 -10.50 9.52 13.73
C PRO A 128 -9.19 9.87 12.99
N ALA A 129 -8.08 9.12 13.09
CA ALA A 129 -6.77 9.56 12.56
C ALA A 129 -6.43 9.07 11.13
N SER A 130 -6.26 10.00 10.17
CA SER A 130 -5.99 9.89 8.72
C SER A 130 -5.19 8.66 8.23
N VAL A 131 -5.81 7.84 7.37
CA VAL A 131 -5.16 6.71 6.67
C VAL A 131 -4.81 7.22 5.27
N PHE A 132 -3.56 7.12 4.88
CA PHE A 132 -3.09 7.46 3.54
C PHE A 132 -2.88 6.20 2.72
N VAL A 133 -3.31 6.22 1.48
CA VAL A 133 -3.12 5.14 0.52
C VAL A 133 -2.56 5.73 -0.77
N LEU A 134 -1.51 5.11 -1.28
CA LEU A 134 -0.95 5.34 -2.60
C LEU A 134 -1.25 4.12 -3.43
N GLY A 135 -1.81 4.32 -4.63
CA GLY A 135 -1.91 3.28 -5.64
C GLY A 135 -1.09 3.63 -6.87
N MET A 136 -0.45 2.63 -7.46
CA MET A 136 0.24 2.73 -8.74
C MET A 136 -0.22 1.63 -9.69
N LEU A 137 -0.72 2.02 -10.87
CA LEU A 137 -0.90 1.13 -12.01
C LEU A 137 0.35 1.18 -12.87
N PRO A 138 1.06 0.06 -13.07
CA PRO A 138 2.30 0.04 -13.82
C PRO A 138 2.08 0.46 -15.27
N SER A 139 3.09 1.15 -15.82
CA SER A 139 3.17 1.50 -17.24
C SER A 139 3.15 0.22 -18.09
N LYS A 140 2.38 0.23 -19.17
CA LYS A 140 2.35 -0.90 -20.10
C LYS A 140 3.61 -0.89 -20.95
N MET A 141 4.40 -1.96 -20.87
CA MET A 141 5.54 -2.19 -21.74
C MET A 141 5.29 -3.46 -22.55
N ALA A 142 5.36 -3.35 -23.88
CA ALA A 142 5.17 -4.46 -24.80
C ALA A 142 6.51 -5.18 -25.09
N ASP A 143 7.42 -5.20 -24.11
CA ASP A 143 8.79 -5.74 -24.23
C ASP A 143 8.95 -7.11 -23.53
N GLY A 144 7.86 -7.65 -22.96
CA GLY A 144 7.81 -8.96 -22.31
C GLY A 144 8.50 -9.02 -20.94
N THR A 145 8.92 -7.87 -20.39
CA THR A 145 9.63 -7.79 -19.09
C THR A 145 8.69 -7.67 -17.89
N LEU A 146 7.40 -7.41 -18.11
CA LEU A 146 6.42 -7.29 -17.04
C LEU A 146 5.66 -8.60 -16.80
N HIS A 147 5.34 -8.89 -15.55
CA HIS A 147 4.43 -9.98 -15.21
C HIS A 147 3.03 -9.76 -15.76
N THR A 148 2.37 -10.86 -16.16
CA THR A 148 0.94 -10.83 -16.49
C THR A 148 0.09 -10.92 -15.22
N ASP A 149 -1.15 -10.42 -15.26
CA ASP A 149 -2.10 -10.57 -14.13
C ASP A 149 -2.37 -12.05 -13.81
N GLU A 150 -2.25 -12.96 -14.78
CA GLU A 150 -2.42 -14.40 -14.59
C GLU A 150 -1.24 -15.05 -13.84
N GLU A 151 -0.02 -14.59 -14.10
CA GLU A 151 1.16 -14.97 -13.33
C GLU A 151 1.03 -14.48 -11.89
N LEU A 152 0.73 -13.19 -11.70
CA LEU A 152 0.62 -12.57 -10.38
C LEU A 152 -0.40 -13.26 -9.47
N ARG A 153 -1.50 -13.79 -10.02
CA ARG A 153 -2.52 -14.55 -9.26
C ARG A 153 -1.98 -15.82 -8.60
N ARG A 154 -0.90 -16.39 -9.13
CA ARG A 154 -0.26 -17.62 -8.64
C ARG A 154 0.99 -17.35 -7.80
N MET A 155 1.45 -16.11 -7.76
CA MET A 155 2.64 -15.71 -7.02
C MET A 155 2.24 -15.26 -5.61
N SER A 156 3.10 -15.49 -4.62
CA SER A 156 2.98 -14.94 -3.26
C SER A 156 3.75 -13.63 -3.08
N ARG A 157 4.76 -13.41 -3.93
CA ARG A 157 5.57 -12.19 -4.02
C ARG A 157 5.94 -11.96 -5.48
N ALA A 158 6.11 -10.71 -5.88
CA ALA A 158 6.63 -10.34 -7.19
C ALA A 158 7.67 -9.23 -7.04
N THR A 159 8.72 -9.30 -7.86
CA THR A 159 9.79 -8.29 -7.88
C THR A 159 9.29 -7.00 -8.52
N THR A 160 9.64 -5.84 -7.98
CA THR A 160 9.38 -4.51 -8.56
C THR A 160 10.68 -3.70 -8.57
N ARG A 161 10.79 -2.71 -9.46
CA ARG A 161 11.93 -1.76 -9.51
C ARG A 161 11.63 -0.40 -8.93
N VAL A 162 10.44 -0.23 -8.38
CA VAL A 162 10.07 0.95 -7.60
C VAL A 162 9.24 0.53 -6.39
N ARG A 163 9.54 1.14 -5.26
CA ARG A 163 8.74 1.11 -4.03
C ARG A 163 8.54 2.52 -3.53
N PHE A 164 7.49 2.74 -2.75
CA PHE A 164 7.12 4.07 -2.27
C PHE A 164 6.96 4.07 -0.76
N GLN A 165 7.28 5.21 -0.14
CA GLN A 165 7.15 5.43 1.28
C GLN A 165 6.46 6.76 1.54
N PHE A 166 5.63 6.78 2.59
CA PHE A 166 5.09 8.01 3.14
C PHE A 166 6.08 8.59 4.15
N ARG A 167 6.46 9.86 3.99
CA ARG A 167 7.35 10.59 4.90
C ARG A 167 6.69 11.90 5.30
N ARG A 168 7.10 12.49 6.43
CA ARG A 168 6.69 13.85 6.80
C ARG A 168 7.94 14.73 6.73
N ASP A 169 7.87 15.91 6.13
CA ASP A 169 9.00 16.84 6.14
C ASP A 169 9.17 17.59 7.48
N ALA A 170 10.13 18.51 7.55
CA ALA A 170 10.45 19.33 8.73
C ALA A 170 9.27 20.14 9.26
N GLU A 171 8.34 20.46 8.38
CA GLU A 171 7.12 21.20 8.66
C GLU A 171 5.95 20.28 9.02
N GLY A 172 6.15 18.96 8.94
CA GLY A 172 5.17 17.92 9.26
C GLY A 172 4.21 17.57 8.13
N VAL A 173 4.47 18.07 6.91
CA VAL A 173 3.66 17.85 5.71
C VAL A 173 3.97 16.46 5.14
N LEU A 174 2.92 15.70 4.81
CA LEU A 174 3.08 14.37 4.20
C LEU A 174 3.64 14.50 2.79
N ARG A 175 4.76 13.84 2.53
CA ARG A 175 5.35 13.64 1.20
C ARG A 175 5.40 12.16 0.86
N VAL A 176 5.36 11.88 -0.44
CA VAL A 176 5.61 10.54 -0.97
C VAL A 176 7.01 10.52 -1.55
N TYR A 177 7.77 9.48 -1.20
CA TYR A 177 9.12 9.26 -1.69
C TYR A 177 9.19 7.94 -2.44
N GLY A 178 9.76 7.94 -3.64
CA GLY A 178 10.00 6.74 -4.43
C GLY A 178 11.44 6.26 -4.30
N ILE A 179 11.64 4.94 -4.28
CA ILE A 179 12.96 4.30 -4.17
C ILE A 179 13.09 3.24 -5.25
N HIS A 180 14.21 3.24 -5.97
CA HIS A 180 14.57 2.16 -6.88
C HIS A 180 14.93 0.90 -6.11
N SER A 181 14.18 -0.17 -6.32
CA SER A 181 14.42 -1.44 -5.62
C SER A 181 15.28 -2.39 -6.44
N GLY A 182 16.49 -2.67 -5.93
CA GLY A 182 17.47 -3.58 -6.53
C GLY A 182 17.46 -4.99 -5.93
N ALA A 183 18.27 -5.89 -6.50
CA ALA A 183 18.35 -7.30 -6.11
C ALA A 183 19.00 -7.57 -4.73
N SER A 184 19.31 -6.52 -3.96
CA SER A 184 19.85 -6.59 -2.59
C SER A 184 18.84 -7.12 -1.55
N GLY A 185 17.61 -7.44 -1.96
CA GLY A 185 16.59 -8.09 -1.14
C GLY A 185 15.29 -7.29 -0.96
N ASP A 186 15.31 -6.01 -1.30
CA ASP A 186 14.18 -5.08 -1.09
C ASP A 186 13.23 -4.95 -2.28
N ASP A 187 13.44 -5.74 -3.35
CA ASP A 187 12.66 -5.68 -4.58
C ASP A 187 11.44 -6.60 -4.59
N ALA A 188 11.39 -7.62 -3.73
CA ALA A 188 10.26 -8.54 -3.67
C ALA A 188 9.11 -7.99 -2.80
N VAL A 189 7.94 -7.77 -3.39
CA VAL A 189 6.73 -7.26 -2.72
C VAL A 189 5.66 -8.35 -2.64
N ARG A 190 4.97 -8.47 -1.50
CA ARG A 190 3.91 -9.48 -1.31
C ARG A 190 2.74 -9.23 -2.26
N THR A 191 2.15 -10.30 -2.79
CA THR A 191 0.90 -10.23 -3.54
C THR A 191 -0.29 -10.49 -2.62
N VAL A 192 -1.43 -9.87 -2.91
CA VAL A 192 -2.69 -10.05 -2.20
C VAL A 192 -3.79 -10.27 -3.21
N ASN A 193 -4.37 -11.47 -3.19
CA ASN A 193 -5.53 -11.76 -4.01
C ASN A 193 -6.75 -11.04 -3.44
N VAL A 194 -7.27 -10.10 -4.22
CA VAL A 194 -8.55 -9.44 -3.96
C VAL A 194 -9.66 -10.46 -4.22
N LYS A 195 -10.65 -10.53 -3.33
CA LYS A 195 -11.73 -11.53 -3.42
C LYS A 195 -13.09 -10.86 -3.37
N TRP A 196 -14.03 -11.37 -4.15
CA TRP A 196 -15.44 -11.04 -3.94
C TRP A 196 -15.87 -11.45 -2.53
N ASN A 197 -16.69 -10.61 -1.89
CA ASN A 197 -17.44 -11.00 -0.71
C ASN A 197 -18.52 -12.04 -1.07
N ALA A 198 -19.14 -12.67 -0.07
CA ALA A 198 -20.10 -13.75 -0.27
C ALA A 198 -21.25 -13.37 -1.21
N ASP A 199 -21.74 -12.13 -1.09
CA ASP A 199 -22.89 -11.64 -1.85
C ASP A 199 -22.50 -11.01 -3.21
N LYS A 200 -21.20 -11.02 -3.57
CA LYS A 200 -20.65 -10.40 -4.79
C LYS A 200 -21.01 -8.92 -4.98
N THR A 201 -21.23 -8.21 -3.88
CA THR A 201 -21.53 -6.77 -3.87
C THR A 201 -20.27 -5.91 -3.77
N ALA A 202 -19.19 -6.47 -3.23
CA ALA A 202 -17.91 -5.81 -3.05
C ALA A 202 -16.74 -6.78 -3.25
N MET A 203 -15.63 -6.26 -3.74
CA MET A 203 -14.33 -6.92 -3.72
C MET A 203 -13.53 -6.43 -2.52
N GLU A 204 -12.93 -7.34 -1.76
CA GLU A 204 -12.17 -7.05 -0.54
C GLU A 204 -10.70 -7.46 -0.69
N ALA A 205 -9.80 -6.54 -0.34
CA ALA A 205 -8.40 -6.83 -0.06
C ALA A 205 -8.19 -6.74 1.45
N LYS A 206 -8.01 -7.88 2.12
CA LYS A 206 -7.68 -7.94 3.55
C LYS A 206 -6.18 -7.74 3.72
N LEU A 207 -5.82 -6.64 4.37
CA LEU A 207 -4.45 -6.23 4.64
C LEU A 207 -4.20 -6.26 6.16
N ASN A 208 -2.99 -5.93 6.59
CA ASN A 208 -2.68 -5.93 8.02
C ASN A 208 -3.33 -4.73 8.71
N GLY A 209 -4.41 -4.97 9.45
CA GLY A 209 -5.13 -3.96 10.22
C GLY A 209 -6.21 -3.17 9.46
N ILE A 210 -6.23 -3.26 8.12
CA ILE A 210 -7.25 -2.63 7.28
C ILE A 210 -7.78 -3.59 6.20
N THR A 211 -8.97 -3.34 5.70
CA THR A 211 -9.53 -3.93 4.48
C THR A 211 -9.82 -2.83 3.49
N ILE A 212 -9.29 -2.93 2.27
CA ILE A 212 -9.69 -2.05 1.17
C ILE A 212 -10.81 -2.73 0.40
N LEU A 213 -11.85 -1.98 0.10
CA LEU A 213 -13.08 -2.44 -0.55
C LEU A 213 -13.21 -1.74 -1.90
N TRP A 214 -13.65 -2.48 -2.93
CA TRP A 214 -14.08 -1.92 -4.21
C TRP A 214 -15.52 -2.33 -4.50
N THR A 215 -16.37 -1.37 -4.86
CA THR A 215 -17.75 -1.63 -5.26
C THR A 215 -18.04 -0.99 -6.62
N PRO A 216 -18.95 -1.53 -7.43
CA PRO A 216 -19.47 -0.82 -8.60
C PRO A 216 -20.03 0.55 -8.22
N GLN A 217 -19.91 1.55 -9.11
CA GLN A 217 -20.49 2.90 -8.89
C GLN A 217 -22.02 2.91 -8.79
N ARG A 218 -22.69 1.97 -9.46
CA ARG A 218 -24.14 1.72 -9.32
C ARG A 218 -24.41 0.58 -8.31
N GLY A 219 -23.52 0.45 -7.34
CA GLY A 219 -23.56 -0.58 -6.30
C GLY A 219 -24.11 -0.05 -4.98
N PRO A 220 -23.94 -0.82 -3.89
CA PRO A 220 -24.54 -0.50 -2.59
C PRO A 220 -24.02 0.78 -1.94
N LEU A 221 -22.85 1.27 -2.38
CA LEU A 221 -22.28 2.55 -1.97
C LEU A 221 -22.82 3.76 -2.75
N GLY A 222 -23.59 3.56 -3.83
CA GLY A 222 -24.01 4.66 -4.70
C GLY A 222 -22.82 5.40 -5.35
N SER A 223 -23.04 6.60 -5.89
CA SER A 223 -21.95 7.43 -6.43
C SER A 223 -21.23 8.17 -5.32
N MET A 224 -19.91 8.02 -5.22
CA MET A 224 -19.09 8.68 -4.18
C MET A 224 -18.22 9.80 -4.79
N PRO A 225 -18.10 10.98 -4.14
CA PRO A 225 -17.24 12.04 -4.63
C PRO A 225 -15.75 11.62 -4.55
N PRO A 226 -14.93 11.87 -5.60
CA PRO A 226 -13.49 11.61 -5.58
C PRO A 226 -12.83 12.28 -4.37
N LEU A 227 -12.02 11.54 -3.62
CA LEU A 227 -11.12 12.12 -2.62
C LEU A 227 -9.71 12.04 -3.20
N VAL A 228 -9.13 13.20 -3.49
CA VAL A 228 -7.79 13.38 -4.05
C VAL A 228 -7.01 14.17 -3.02
N TYR A 229 -5.84 13.67 -2.61
CA TYR A 229 -4.93 14.42 -1.75
C TYR A 229 -3.94 15.22 -2.63
N PRO A 230 -3.71 16.52 -2.36
CA PRO A 230 -4.35 17.36 -1.33
C PRO A 230 -5.77 17.82 -1.72
N ASP A 231 -6.62 18.03 -0.70
CA ASP A 231 -8.06 18.37 -0.84
C ASP A 231 -8.32 19.70 -1.57
N HIS A 232 -7.30 20.55 -1.72
CA HIS A 232 -7.40 21.89 -2.31
C HIS A 232 -7.12 21.94 -3.82
N GLY A 233 -6.93 20.80 -4.48
CA GLY A 233 -6.65 20.76 -5.92
C GLY A 233 -5.26 21.28 -6.29
N GLU A 234 -4.39 21.51 -5.31
CA GLU A 234 -2.96 21.72 -5.53
C GLU A 234 -2.37 20.43 -6.14
N ALA A 235 -1.57 20.59 -7.19
CA ALA A 235 -0.82 19.46 -7.72
C ALA A 235 0.17 19.01 -6.64
N LEU A 236 0.19 17.71 -6.33
CA LEU A 236 1.32 17.15 -5.61
C LEU A 236 2.59 17.48 -6.39
N ASP A 237 3.64 17.91 -5.68
CA ASP A 237 4.96 18.01 -6.27
C ASP A 237 5.29 16.69 -6.99
N PRO A 238 5.97 16.74 -8.15
CA PRO A 238 6.33 15.54 -8.87
C PRO A 238 7.02 14.54 -7.93
N ILE A 239 6.41 13.36 -7.76
CA ILE A 239 7.00 12.30 -6.94
C ILE A 239 8.24 11.81 -7.69
N LEU A 240 9.40 11.90 -7.03
CA LEU A 240 10.67 11.45 -7.56
C LEU A 240 11.01 10.06 -7.00
N VAL A 241 11.67 9.25 -7.83
CA VAL A 241 12.21 7.94 -7.50
C VAL A 241 13.72 8.07 -7.46
N HIS A 242 14.32 7.69 -6.33
CA HIS A 242 15.74 7.88 -6.08
C HIS A 242 16.47 6.53 -6.03
N PRO A 243 17.75 6.46 -6.47
CA PRO A 243 18.55 5.24 -6.36
C PRO A 243 18.83 4.90 -4.89
N ILE A 244 18.97 3.61 -4.57
CA ILE A 244 19.50 3.16 -3.27
C ILE A 244 21.03 3.29 -3.34
N PRO A 245 21.68 4.14 -2.52
CA PRO A 245 23.13 4.18 -2.48
C PRO A 245 23.67 2.90 -1.81
N ASP A 246 24.71 2.29 -2.38
CA ASP A 246 25.44 1.20 -1.73
C ASP A 246 25.90 1.66 -0.33
N ASN A 247 25.55 0.91 0.73
CA ASN A 247 25.85 1.21 2.14
C ASN A 247 25.19 2.43 2.77
N THR A 248 24.04 2.90 2.26
CA THR A 248 23.38 4.06 2.89
C THR A 248 21.87 3.90 2.99
N ASP A 249 21.42 3.19 4.02
CA ASP A 249 20.06 3.37 4.58
C ASP A 249 19.91 4.73 5.29
N SER A 250 20.97 5.55 5.31
CA SER A 250 21.19 6.62 6.31
C SER A 250 21.43 8.03 5.76
N GLN A 251 21.22 8.34 4.48
CA GLN A 251 21.47 9.69 3.91
C GLN A 251 20.32 10.25 3.07
N ILE A 252 19.09 10.01 3.52
CA ILE A 252 17.99 10.92 3.24
C ILE A 252 17.40 11.32 4.59
N GLU A 253 18.24 12.05 5.35
CA GLU A 253 17.88 12.74 6.59
C GLU A 253 16.83 13.80 6.28
N GLY A 254 15.64 13.58 6.79
CA GLY A 254 14.48 14.43 6.53
C GLY A 254 13.23 13.73 7.01
N LEU A 255 13.21 13.41 8.31
CA LEU A 255 12.07 12.96 9.10
C LEU A 255 11.31 11.72 8.54
N PRO A 256 11.49 10.53 9.15
CA PRO A 256 10.37 9.62 9.19
C PRO A 256 9.24 10.32 9.94
N GLY A 257 8.09 10.47 9.29
CA GLY A 257 6.85 10.65 10.03
C GLY A 257 6.60 9.35 10.79
N GLU A 258 7.10 9.24 12.01
CA GLU A 258 7.08 8.02 12.84
C GLU A 258 5.69 7.47 13.18
N ASP A 259 4.63 8.15 12.72
CA ASP A 259 3.24 7.73 12.87
C ASP A 259 2.68 7.04 11.62
N VAL A 260 3.47 6.85 10.57
CA VAL A 260 3.03 6.14 9.36
C VAL A 260 4.00 5.01 9.04
N THR A 261 3.81 3.86 9.68
CA THR A 261 4.39 2.62 9.18
C THR A 261 3.73 2.33 7.83
N ALA A 262 4.43 2.52 6.72
CA ALA A 262 3.92 2.30 5.39
C ALA A 262 4.19 0.85 4.99
N GLU A 263 3.14 0.04 4.87
CA GLU A 263 3.26 -1.28 4.24
C GLU A 263 2.89 -1.19 2.77
N ASP A 264 3.56 -2.00 1.96
CA ASP A 264 3.26 -2.14 0.55
C ASP A 264 2.84 -3.56 0.16
N CYS A 265 2.07 -3.65 -0.91
CA CYS A 265 1.68 -4.91 -1.52
C CYS A 265 1.23 -4.71 -2.97
N ILE A 266 1.20 -5.81 -3.72
CA ILE A 266 0.58 -5.87 -5.03
C ILE A 266 -0.79 -6.52 -4.89
N LEU A 267 -1.85 -5.74 -5.11
CA LEU A 267 -3.22 -6.24 -5.16
C LEU A 267 -3.47 -6.87 -6.52
N VAL A 268 -3.91 -8.13 -6.50
CA VAL A 268 -4.17 -8.90 -7.70
C VAL A 268 -5.66 -9.18 -7.78
N PHE A 269 -6.31 -8.66 -8.83
CA PHE A 269 -7.76 -8.75 -8.99
C PHE A 269 -8.21 -10.07 -9.64
N PRO A 270 -9.45 -10.52 -9.35
CA PRO A 270 -10.04 -11.68 -9.99
C PRO A 270 -10.08 -11.55 -11.52
N ALA A 271 -9.80 -12.65 -12.24
CA ALA A 271 -9.66 -12.65 -13.70
C ALA A 271 -10.93 -12.20 -14.44
N ASP A 272 -12.10 -12.55 -13.89
CA ASP A 272 -13.43 -12.23 -14.40
C ASP A 272 -13.77 -10.74 -14.35
N THR A 273 -13.01 -9.94 -13.61
CA THR A 273 -13.27 -8.50 -13.46
C THR A 273 -12.65 -7.66 -14.58
N GLY A 274 -11.64 -8.19 -15.29
CA GLY A 274 -10.84 -7.44 -16.26
C GLY A 274 -9.97 -6.33 -15.64
N LEU A 275 -9.93 -6.24 -14.31
CA LEU A 275 -9.16 -5.25 -13.56
C LEU A 275 -7.68 -5.62 -13.53
N LYS A 276 -6.81 -4.59 -13.53
CA LYS A 276 -5.35 -4.74 -13.53
C LYS A 276 -4.78 -4.76 -12.13
N SER A 277 -3.75 -5.57 -11.92
CA SER A 277 -3.05 -5.62 -10.64
C SER A 277 -2.46 -4.25 -10.29
N LEU A 278 -2.52 -3.89 -9.02
CA LEU A 278 -2.25 -2.54 -8.50
C LEU A 278 -1.21 -2.62 -7.39
N TYR A 279 -0.12 -1.87 -7.49
CA TYR A 279 0.78 -1.69 -6.36
C TYR A 279 0.17 -0.68 -5.38
N VAL A 280 0.14 -1.00 -4.10
CA VAL A 280 -0.48 -0.19 -3.06
C VAL A 280 0.47 -0.02 -1.89
N VAL A 281 0.61 1.21 -1.42
CA VAL A 281 1.21 1.54 -0.13
C VAL A 281 0.14 2.10 0.76
N TYR A 282 0.07 1.66 2.01
CA TYR A 282 -0.91 2.13 2.97
C TYR A 282 -0.26 2.42 4.32
N SER A 283 -0.70 3.51 4.94
CA SER A 283 -0.36 3.81 6.32
C SER A 283 -1.06 2.79 7.23
N ARG A 284 -0.30 2.04 8.00
CA ARG A 284 -0.80 1.33 9.17
C ARG A 284 -1.02 2.34 10.28
N PRO A 285 -2.22 2.43 10.86
CA PRO A 285 -2.41 3.17 12.09
C PRO A 285 -1.93 2.29 13.27
N ALA A 286 -0.63 1.99 13.35
CA ALA A 286 -0.10 1.06 14.34
C ALA A 286 -0.43 1.50 15.78
N ARG A 287 -0.44 2.80 16.06
CA ARG A 287 -0.87 3.38 17.34
C ARG A 287 -2.39 3.30 17.62
N GLN A 288 -3.21 2.74 16.72
CA GLN A 288 -4.65 2.56 16.90
C GLN A 288 -5.05 1.08 17.07
N THR A 289 -4.10 0.16 17.09
CA THR A 289 -4.37 -1.25 17.39
C THR A 289 -4.46 -1.46 18.90
N PRO A 290 -5.44 -2.23 19.41
CA PRO A 290 -5.45 -2.64 20.80
C PRO A 290 -4.19 -3.41 21.19
N GLY A 291 -3.78 -3.32 22.45
CA GLY A 291 -2.67 -4.08 22.97
C GLY A 291 -2.53 -4.01 24.48
N ILE A 292 -1.74 -4.94 25.00
CA ILE A 292 -1.50 -5.12 26.44
C ILE A 292 -0.16 -4.48 26.79
N VAL A 293 -0.13 -3.73 27.89
CA VAL A 293 1.10 -3.11 28.39
C VAL A 293 2.06 -4.17 28.91
N THR A 294 3.28 -4.17 28.38
CA THR A 294 4.40 -5.03 28.78
C THR A 294 5.61 -4.19 29.20
N GLY A 295 6.71 -4.82 29.62
CA GLY A 295 7.94 -4.14 30.03
C GLY A 295 8.02 -3.84 31.53
N VAL A 296 9.22 -3.54 32.01
CA VAL A 296 9.52 -3.37 33.45
C VAL A 296 9.50 -1.90 33.88
N GLY A 297 9.97 -1.00 33.02
CA GLY A 297 10.34 0.36 33.40
C GLY A 297 11.69 0.41 34.12
N GLU A 298 12.13 1.61 34.48
CA GLU A 298 13.42 1.85 35.13
C GLU A 298 13.26 2.60 36.45
N ASP A 299 14.17 2.34 37.40
CA ASP A 299 14.26 3.13 38.63
C ASP A 299 14.95 4.47 38.33
N VAL A 300 14.19 5.57 38.51
CA VAL A 300 14.68 6.91 38.17
C VAL A 300 15.13 7.65 39.42
N GLY A 301 16.41 8.04 39.44
CA GLY A 301 16.96 8.94 40.44
C GLY A 301 16.72 10.42 40.11
N GLY A 302 16.53 11.25 41.14
CA GLY A 302 16.36 12.70 40.98
C GLY A 302 14.99 13.10 40.43
N ILE A 303 14.93 14.23 39.70
CA ILE A 303 13.69 14.73 39.10
C ILE A 303 13.46 14.01 37.77
N TRP A 304 12.40 13.20 37.70
CA TRP A 304 12.14 12.31 36.56
C TRP A 304 12.07 13.05 35.23
N LEU A 305 11.31 14.14 35.14
CA LEU A 305 11.13 14.89 33.90
C LEU A 305 12.35 15.71 33.48
N ASP A 306 13.36 15.90 34.35
CA ASP A 306 14.61 16.56 33.94
C ASP A 306 15.42 15.66 32.99
N HIS A 307 15.28 14.33 33.09
CA HIS A 307 15.89 13.38 32.15
C HIS A 307 15.28 13.48 30.73
N ALA A 308 14.12 14.12 30.56
CA ALA A 308 13.49 14.29 29.25
C ALA A 308 14.26 15.25 28.31
N GLN A 309 15.24 15.98 28.85
CA GLN A 309 16.19 16.81 28.11
C GLN A 309 17.44 16.03 27.66
N ALA A 310 17.68 14.83 28.19
CA ALA A 310 18.83 14.01 27.86
C ALA A 310 18.64 13.27 26.52
N GLN A 311 19.74 12.94 25.84
CA GLN A 311 19.69 12.29 24.52
C GLN A 311 18.87 10.99 24.49
N GLY A 312 18.85 10.21 25.58
CA GLY A 312 18.05 8.98 25.68
C GLY A 312 16.61 9.17 26.18
N GLY A 313 16.20 10.41 26.47
CA GLY A 313 14.92 10.74 27.09
C GLY A 313 14.79 10.21 28.52
N ALA A 314 13.69 10.56 29.18
CA ALA A 314 13.36 10.00 30.49
C ALA A 314 12.71 8.61 30.31
N PRO A 315 13.22 7.55 30.95
CA PRO A 315 12.59 6.24 30.92
C PRO A 315 11.27 6.24 31.69
N ILE A 316 10.43 5.24 31.45
CA ILE A 316 9.18 5.06 32.18
C ILE A 316 9.50 4.54 33.59
N PRO A 317 9.11 5.23 34.68
CA PRO A 317 9.40 4.77 36.03
C PRO A 317 8.74 3.42 36.33
N THR A 318 9.46 2.51 36.98
CA THR A 318 8.94 1.19 37.37
C THR A 318 7.64 1.29 38.16
N SER A 319 7.51 2.29 39.06
CA SER A 319 6.29 2.51 39.86
C SER A 319 5.05 2.89 39.02
N ILE A 320 5.25 3.45 37.82
CA ILE A 320 4.18 3.76 36.86
C ILE A 320 3.93 2.55 35.96
N ALA A 321 5.00 1.91 35.49
CA ALA A 321 4.93 0.69 34.67
C ALA A 321 4.12 -0.40 35.36
N ASP A 322 4.39 -0.67 36.65
CA ASP A 322 3.70 -1.70 37.45
C ASP A 322 2.19 -1.48 37.52
N LYS A 323 1.73 -0.22 37.51
CA LYS A 323 0.30 0.13 37.58
C LYS A 323 -0.42 -0.03 36.23
N LEU A 324 0.33 -0.05 35.13
CA LEU A 324 -0.20 -0.14 33.76
C LEU A 324 -0.05 -1.56 33.18
N ARG A 325 1.00 -2.29 33.59
CA ARG A 325 1.36 -3.61 33.06
C ARG A 325 0.18 -4.59 33.15
N GLY A 326 -0.03 -5.33 32.07
CA GLY A 326 -1.14 -6.28 31.95
C GLY A 326 -2.49 -5.65 31.64
N SER A 327 -2.61 -4.31 31.63
CA SER A 327 -3.82 -3.64 31.18
C SER A 327 -3.87 -3.57 29.66
N GLU A 328 -5.06 -3.79 29.10
CA GLU A 328 -5.32 -3.64 27.67
C GLU A 328 -5.83 -2.22 27.36
N TYR A 329 -5.31 -1.62 26.29
CA TYR A 329 -5.76 -0.34 25.76
C TYR A 329 -6.17 -0.47 24.31
N SER A 330 -7.22 0.25 23.92
CA SER A 330 -7.74 0.26 22.55
C SER A 330 -6.87 1.02 21.54
N SER A 331 -5.93 1.85 22.01
CA SER A 331 -5.03 2.67 21.19
C SER A 331 -3.87 3.20 22.05
N PHE A 332 -2.79 3.62 21.41
CA PHE A 332 -1.68 4.28 22.11
C PHE A 332 -2.10 5.61 22.74
N ASP A 333 -3.08 6.33 22.16
CA ASP A 333 -3.58 7.57 22.78
C ASP A 333 -4.41 7.29 24.04
N SER A 334 -5.20 6.21 24.08
CA SER A 334 -5.89 5.79 25.31
C SER A 334 -4.88 5.34 26.38
N PHE A 335 -3.83 4.62 25.99
CA PHE A 335 -2.67 4.35 26.84
C PHE A 335 -2.01 5.65 27.34
N ARG A 336 -1.64 6.58 26.46
CA ARG A 336 -0.99 7.86 26.82
C ARG A 336 -1.80 8.66 27.83
N ARG A 337 -3.13 8.72 27.67
CA ARG A 337 -4.02 9.39 28.63
C ARG A 337 -3.99 8.70 29.99
N ALA A 338 -4.11 7.36 30.00
CA ALA A 338 -4.05 6.58 31.23
C ALA A 338 -2.69 6.70 31.92
N PHE A 339 -1.60 6.66 31.15
CA PHE A 339 -0.23 6.85 31.61
C PHE A 339 -0.08 8.16 32.40
N TRP A 340 -0.48 9.30 31.83
CA TRP A 340 -0.39 10.58 32.53
C TRP A 340 -1.30 10.63 33.77
N ALA A 341 -2.50 10.06 33.70
CA ALA A 341 -3.41 9.99 34.83
C ALA A 341 -2.83 9.14 35.98
N VAL A 342 -2.18 8.02 35.67
CA VAL A 342 -1.50 7.16 36.65
C VAL A 342 -0.27 7.84 37.21
N ALA A 343 0.56 8.45 36.37
CA ALA A 343 1.74 9.21 36.79
C ALA A 343 1.38 10.34 37.76
N SER A 344 0.24 11.01 37.57
CA SER A 344 -0.23 12.08 38.47
C SER A 344 -0.59 11.61 39.89
N LYS A 345 -0.82 10.30 40.07
CA LYS A 345 -1.14 9.66 41.35
C LYS A 345 0.07 9.01 42.00
N ASP A 346 1.20 8.97 41.30
CA ASP A 346 2.45 8.48 41.85
C ASP A 346 3.07 9.56 42.75
N SER A 347 3.31 9.26 44.03
CA SER A 347 3.77 10.26 44.99
C SER A 347 5.17 10.78 44.69
N ALA A 348 6.07 9.92 44.16
CA ALA A 348 7.43 10.31 43.81
C ALA A 348 7.42 11.29 42.63
N VAL A 349 6.54 11.08 41.66
CA VAL A 349 6.36 12.02 40.54
C VAL A 349 5.59 13.26 40.96
N ALA A 350 4.51 13.12 41.74
CA ALA A 350 3.60 14.22 42.01
C ALA A 350 4.25 15.35 42.82
N GLN A 351 5.22 15.04 43.68
CA GLN A 351 5.98 16.03 44.45
C GLN A 351 6.93 16.87 43.59
N GLN A 352 7.28 16.40 42.38
CA GLN A 352 8.24 17.03 41.49
C GLN A 352 7.59 17.97 40.45
N VAL A 353 6.25 17.96 40.37
CA VAL A 353 5.49 18.61 39.28
C VAL A 353 4.58 19.71 39.85
N SER A 354 4.43 20.83 39.12
CA SER A 354 3.54 21.92 39.54
C SER A 354 2.07 21.48 39.55
N GLU A 355 1.25 22.11 40.41
CA GLU A 355 -0.18 21.76 40.55
C GLU A 355 -0.97 21.91 39.24
N ASP A 356 -0.63 22.92 38.41
CA ASP A 356 -1.24 23.08 37.08
C ASP A 356 -0.95 21.88 36.16
N ASN A 357 0.29 21.39 36.18
CA ASN A 357 0.68 20.22 35.41
C ASN A 357 0.06 18.94 35.99
N LEU A 358 -0.05 18.82 37.31
CA LEU A 358 -0.78 17.73 37.95
C LEU A 358 -2.25 17.71 37.52
N ARG A 359 -2.92 18.87 37.50
CA ARG A 359 -4.32 18.97 37.03
C ARG A 359 -4.45 18.52 35.58
N ARG A 360 -3.49 18.86 34.72
CA ARG A 360 -3.46 18.38 33.32
C ARG A 360 -3.29 16.87 33.24
N MET A 361 -2.33 16.33 33.98
CA MET A 361 -2.02 14.91 34.01
C MET A 361 -3.19 14.06 34.53
N ARG A 362 -3.87 14.50 35.60
CA ARG A 362 -5.10 13.87 36.12
C ARG A 362 -6.20 13.77 35.06
N ASN A 363 -6.24 14.72 34.12
CA ASN A 363 -7.16 14.74 32.97
C ASN A 363 -6.61 14.00 31.73
N GLY A 364 -5.52 13.22 31.86
CA GLY A 364 -4.90 12.46 30.78
C GLY A 364 -4.08 13.30 29.78
N ASN A 365 -3.79 14.55 30.12
CA ASN A 365 -2.97 15.43 29.28
C ASN A 365 -1.52 15.43 29.73
N ALA A 366 -0.59 15.48 28.77
CA ALA A 366 0.83 15.63 29.09
C ALA A 366 1.10 16.94 29.86
N PRO A 367 2.03 16.92 30.82
CA PRO A 367 2.49 18.13 31.50
C PRO A 367 3.22 19.03 30.50
N ARG A 368 3.08 20.35 30.69
CA ARG A 368 3.83 21.35 29.91
C ARG A 368 5.32 21.22 30.19
N ALA A 369 6.12 21.31 29.13
CA ALA A 369 7.56 21.46 29.24
C ALA A 369 7.91 22.88 29.69
N ARG A 370 9.17 23.10 30.10
CA ARG A 370 9.66 24.46 30.35
C ARG A 370 9.65 25.24 29.03
N LEU A 371 9.45 26.55 29.09
CA LEU A 371 9.35 27.39 27.89
C LEU A 371 10.60 27.27 26.99
N GLY A 372 11.79 27.14 27.59
CA GLY A 372 13.05 26.96 26.86
C GLY A 372 13.21 25.60 26.16
N ASP A 373 12.36 24.63 26.49
CA ASP A 373 12.36 23.28 25.92
C ASP A 373 11.20 23.04 24.94
N ALA A 374 10.48 24.10 24.58
CA ALA A 374 9.45 24.08 23.55
C ALA A 374 10.04 24.04 22.14
N ALA A 375 9.27 23.49 21.19
CA ALA A 375 9.58 23.51 19.76
C ALA A 375 8.37 24.06 18.99
N GLY A 376 8.36 25.38 18.73
CA GLY A 376 7.23 26.06 18.09
C GLY A 376 5.95 25.92 18.90
N LYS A 377 4.91 25.29 18.32
CA LYS A 377 3.63 25.02 19.00
C LYS A 377 3.66 23.78 19.92
N ARG A 378 4.73 22.98 19.86
CA ARG A 378 4.91 21.78 20.70
C ARG A 378 5.49 22.23 22.04
N ILE A 379 4.65 22.22 23.08
CA ILE A 379 4.97 22.79 24.40
C ILE A 379 4.68 21.83 25.57
N SER A 380 4.31 20.58 25.28
CA SER A 380 4.07 19.55 26.29
C SER A 380 5.06 18.41 26.11
N HIS A 381 5.37 17.66 27.16
CA HIS A 381 6.19 16.46 27.04
C HIS A 381 5.55 15.44 26.09
N GLU A 382 6.38 14.68 25.39
CA GLU A 382 5.97 13.74 24.34
C GLU A 382 6.48 12.34 24.70
N ILE A 383 5.68 11.31 24.43
CA ILE A 383 6.07 9.90 24.61
C ILE A 383 6.47 9.37 23.23
N HIS A 384 7.68 8.82 23.16
CA HIS A 384 8.34 8.37 21.95
C HIS A 384 8.80 6.92 22.09
N HIS A 385 8.96 6.22 20.95
CA HIS A 385 9.40 4.82 20.93
C HIS A 385 10.89 4.74 20.61
N VAL A 386 11.68 4.05 21.43
CA VAL A 386 13.14 3.93 21.24
C VAL A 386 13.45 3.19 19.94
N GLU A 387 12.90 1.99 19.79
CA GLU A 387 12.81 1.26 18.53
C GLU A 387 11.53 1.71 17.82
N PRO A 388 11.64 2.30 16.62
CA PRO A 388 10.48 2.79 15.88
C PRO A 388 9.48 1.67 15.59
N ILE A 389 8.18 1.97 15.69
CA ILE A 389 7.12 1.00 15.37
C ILE A 389 7.24 0.55 13.90
N SER A 390 7.74 1.41 13.01
CA SER A 390 8.02 1.08 11.60
C SER A 390 9.08 0.01 11.41
N GLU A 391 9.98 -0.14 12.37
CA GLU A 391 11.11 -1.08 12.33
C GLU A 391 10.81 -2.36 13.12
N GLY A 392 9.59 -2.49 13.66
CA GLY A 392 9.16 -3.65 14.44
C GLY A 392 9.06 -3.39 15.95
N GLY A 393 9.32 -2.16 16.40
CA GLY A 393 9.24 -1.79 17.80
C GLY A 393 7.85 -2.00 18.42
N ASP A 394 7.83 -2.54 19.63
CA ASP A 394 6.60 -2.80 20.39
C ASP A 394 5.89 -1.50 20.80
N ILE A 395 4.58 -1.43 20.55
CA ILE A 395 3.76 -0.22 20.81
C ILE A 395 3.48 0.00 22.31
N TYR A 396 3.27 -1.08 23.07
CA TYR A 396 2.83 -1.03 24.47
C TYR A 396 3.88 -1.57 25.44
N ASN A 397 5.09 -1.84 24.97
CA ASN A 397 6.21 -2.20 25.83
C ASN A 397 6.81 -0.92 26.42
N VAL A 398 6.64 -0.70 27.72
CA VAL A 398 7.13 0.53 28.38
C VAL A 398 8.64 0.69 28.33
N ASP A 399 9.39 -0.40 28.15
CA ASP A 399 10.85 -0.36 28.01
C ASP A 399 11.25 0.24 26.66
N ASN A 400 10.37 0.10 25.65
CA ASN A 400 10.49 0.75 24.36
C ASN A 400 10.00 2.21 24.39
N LEU A 401 9.56 2.75 25.53
CA LEU A 401 9.03 4.12 25.60
C LEU A 401 9.97 5.07 26.34
N ARG A 402 10.02 6.32 25.87
CA ARG A 402 10.74 7.43 26.50
C ARG A 402 9.91 8.70 26.50
N VAL A 403 10.06 9.51 27.54
CA VAL A 403 9.47 10.84 27.63
C VAL A 403 10.52 11.88 27.23
N TYR A 404 10.19 12.72 26.27
CA TYR A 404 11.04 13.80 25.79
C TYR A 404 10.40 15.17 26.01
N THR A 405 11.26 16.19 26.15
CA THR A 405 10.83 17.56 25.88
C THR A 405 10.71 17.77 24.36
N PRO A 406 9.80 18.63 23.87
CA PRO A 406 9.63 18.88 22.44
C PRO A 406 10.91 19.24 21.70
N LYS A 407 11.72 20.12 22.31
CA LYS A 407 13.00 20.54 21.72
C LYS A 407 13.96 19.37 21.58
N ASN A 408 14.19 18.62 22.65
CA ASN A 408 15.10 17.49 22.62
C ASN A 408 14.61 16.38 21.67
N HIS A 409 13.30 16.14 21.62
CA HIS A 409 12.72 15.19 20.67
C HIS A 409 13.03 15.57 19.21
N VAL A 410 12.92 16.85 18.86
CA VAL A 410 13.34 17.35 17.53
C VAL A 410 14.83 17.15 17.31
N ASP A 411 15.66 17.43 18.31
CA ASP A 411 17.12 17.32 18.20
C ASP A 411 17.60 15.86 18.07
N VAL A 412 16.92 14.90 18.69
CA VAL A 412 17.21 13.46 18.55
C VAL A 412 16.88 12.95 17.14
N HIS A 413 15.88 13.52 16.46
CA HIS A 413 15.52 13.16 15.07
C HIS A 413 16.28 13.95 13.99
N ARG A 414 17.14 14.88 14.37
CA ARG A 414 17.99 15.66 13.45
C ARG A 414 19.37 15.05 13.23
N LYS A 415 19.66 13.94 13.89
CA LYS A 415 20.89 13.15 13.81
C LYS A 415 20.55 11.79 13.21
#